data_AF-A0A931RW32-F1
#
_entry.id   AF-A0A931RW32-F1
#
_cell.length_a   1.000
_cell.length_b   1.000
_cell.length_c   1.000
_cell.angle_alpha   90.00
_cell.angle_beta   90.00
_cell.angle_gamma   90.00
#
_symmetry.space_group_name_H-M   'P 1'
#
loop_
_entity.id
_entity.type
_entity.pdbx_description
1 polymer ?
#
loop_
_entity_poly.entity_id
_entity_poly.type
_entity_poly.pdbx_seq_one_letter_code
_entity_poly.pdbx_strand_id
1 'polypeptide(L)'
;MRDKIELLIEETGAPHQEAELALGLAGFDMEQALKILHGRMKDVFVVKAKFLCQHPQMYGLMLLMAHVPNVSSGPTFRLRFVFSGNPHLYETDLGLDWYDFEKAIYRARLSEWCYVAVSQAVEKEWEDKITAEAMRLNTLKESLLAGRQDALVIWLEGLVAASHCWRIPPKFVHETAILSLSEYRQGPMPAVDSTRILWSRIEAAERLREGEIFLNLRIALLSALPPRPPMVLGSARPVIVSAGELRAGDVVQVYVLETRESGLYLAEIFGGYSEHGLAPIEAPIESVWQEGDLIGIRVRFGYAVVGEGTFPSDLRVLAIRRKVAKPSLFKRILNW
;
A
#
# COMPACT_ATOMS: atom_id res chain seq x y z
N MET A 1 -26.07 -9.83 28.47
CA MET A 1 -25.97 -8.50 27.83
C MET A 1 -24.61 -8.35 27.15
N ARG A 2 -23.49 -8.59 27.86
CA ARG A 2 -22.15 -8.71 27.26
C ARG A 2 -22.07 -9.71 26.11
N ASP A 3 -22.62 -10.91 26.30
CA ASP A 3 -22.57 -11.96 25.26
C ASP A 3 -23.27 -11.56 23.95
N LYS A 4 -24.32 -10.74 24.02
CA LYS A 4 -25.02 -10.22 22.83
C LYS A 4 -24.21 -9.13 22.11
N ILE A 5 -23.49 -8.31 22.87
CA ILE A 5 -22.62 -7.27 22.31
C ILE A 5 -21.40 -7.92 21.65
N GLU A 6 -20.78 -8.92 22.28
CA GLU A 6 -19.68 -9.69 21.69
C GLU A 6 -20.12 -10.39 20.40
N LEU A 7 -21.29 -11.03 20.39
CA LEU A 7 -21.85 -11.63 19.18
C LEU A 7 -22.10 -10.60 18.06
N LEU A 8 -22.61 -9.40 18.40
CA LEU A 8 -22.76 -8.33 17.41
C LEU A 8 -21.41 -7.85 16.85
N ILE A 9 -20.38 -7.74 17.70
CA ILE A 9 -19.04 -7.33 17.28
C ILE A 9 -18.41 -8.40 16.38
N GLU A 10 -18.57 -9.68 16.69
CA GLU A 10 -18.07 -10.78 15.87
C GLU A 10 -18.76 -10.83 14.50
N GLU A 11 -20.10 -10.71 14.48
CA GLU A 11 -20.88 -10.80 13.25
C GLU A 11 -20.76 -9.56 12.35
N THR A 12 -20.65 -8.37 12.94
CA THR A 12 -20.65 -7.10 12.17
C THR A 12 -19.27 -6.44 12.09
N GLY A 13 -18.32 -6.79 12.95
CA GLY A 13 -17.06 -6.06 13.08
C GLY A 13 -17.21 -4.63 13.64
N ALA A 14 -18.39 -4.27 14.16
CA ALA A 14 -18.65 -2.94 14.71
C ALA A 14 -17.83 -2.67 15.98
N PRO A 15 -17.40 -1.41 16.24
CA PRO A 15 -16.79 -1.03 17.50
C PRO A 15 -17.72 -1.33 18.69
N HIS A 16 -17.15 -1.68 19.83
CA HIS A 16 -17.92 -2.06 21.03
C HIS A 16 -19.00 -1.05 21.43
N GLN A 17 -18.66 0.25 21.39
CA GLN A 17 -19.60 1.32 21.72
C GLN A 17 -20.77 1.42 20.73
N GLU A 18 -20.56 1.10 19.45
CA GLU A 18 -21.63 1.12 18.44
C GLU A 18 -22.53 -0.10 18.55
N ALA A 19 -21.97 -1.27 18.81
CA ALA A 19 -22.72 -2.49 19.07
C ALA A 19 -23.58 -2.35 20.34
N GLU A 20 -23.04 -1.77 21.40
CA GLU A 20 -23.77 -1.48 22.64
C GLU A 20 -24.91 -0.47 22.40
N LEU A 21 -24.64 0.62 21.68
CA LEU A 21 -25.65 1.63 21.34
C LEU A 21 -26.78 1.04 20.47
N ALA A 22 -26.43 0.28 19.43
CA ALA A 22 -27.42 -0.33 18.53
C ALA A 22 -28.30 -1.33 19.26
N LEU A 23 -27.73 -2.14 20.16
CA LEU A 23 -28.47 -3.09 20.98
C LEU A 23 -29.39 -2.38 21.99
N GLY A 24 -28.94 -1.26 22.57
CA GLY A 24 -29.78 -0.42 23.43
C GLY A 24 -30.96 0.21 22.69
N LEU A 25 -30.73 0.75 21.49
CA LEU A 25 -31.77 1.33 20.63
C LEU A 25 -32.77 0.29 20.11
N ALA A 26 -32.32 -0.95 19.93
CA ALA A 26 -33.15 -2.08 19.51
C ALA A 26 -33.94 -2.72 20.66
N GLY A 27 -33.90 -2.18 21.88
CA GLY A 27 -34.57 -2.80 23.03
C GLY A 27 -34.00 -4.20 23.37
N PHE A 28 -32.70 -4.41 23.12
CA PHE A 28 -32.00 -5.69 23.27
C PHE A 28 -32.43 -6.82 22.32
N ASP A 29 -33.16 -6.47 21.26
CA ASP A 29 -33.44 -7.34 20.12
C ASP A 29 -32.21 -7.40 19.19
N MET A 30 -31.66 -8.59 19.00
CA MET A 30 -30.45 -8.81 18.18
C MET A 30 -30.71 -8.58 16.70
N GLU A 31 -31.86 -9.00 16.19
CA GLU A 31 -32.17 -8.92 14.77
C GLU A 31 -32.40 -7.46 14.36
N GLN A 32 -33.04 -6.70 15.24
CA GLN A 32 -33.25 -5.27 15.05
C GLN A 32 -31.95 -4.47 15.26
N ALA A 33 -31.10 -4.86 16.21
CA ALA A 33 -29.76 -4.28 16.37
C ALA A 33 -28.87 -4.53 15.14
N LEU A 34 -28.92 -5.74 14.56
CA LEU A 34 -28.24 -6.07 13.30
C LEU A 34 -28.78 -5.22 12.15
N LYS A 35 -30.10 -5.01 12.04
CA LYS A 35 -30.67 -4.11 11.02
C LYS A 35 -30.18 -2.66 11.20
N ILE A 36 -30.06 -2.18 12.44
CA ILE A 36 -29.54 -0.83 12.74
C ILE A 36 -28.06 -0.74 12.37
N LEU A 37 -27.24 -1.71 12.77
CA LEU A 37 -25.80 -1.74 12.46
C LEU A 37 -25.57 -1.90 10.96
N HIS A 38 -26.22 -2.84 10.28
CA HIS A 38 -26.13 -2.99 8.83
C HIS A 38 -26.64 -1.76 8.06
N GLY A 39 -27.62 -1.03 8.60
CA GLY A 39 -28.06 0.24 8.06
C GLY A 39 -26.98 1.32 8.13
N ARG A 40 -26.22 1.36 9.24
CA ARG A 40 -25.09 2.28 9.45
C ARG A 40 -23.80 1.88 8.75
N MET A 41 -23.56 0.59 8.57
CA MET A 41 -22.32 0.08 7.97
C MET A 41 -22.30 0.15 6.44
N LYS A 42 -23.38 0.60 5.79
CA LYS A 42 -23.50 0.81 4.33
C LYS A 42 -23.04 2.20 3.85
N ASP A 43 -22.17 2.84 4.62
CA ASP A 43 -21.87 4.26 4.40
C ASP A 43 -20.58 4.52 3.62
N VAL A 44 -19.89 3.47 3.14
CA VAL A 44 -18.71 3.62 2.28
C VAL A 44 -19.12 3.53 0.82
N PHE A 45 -19.11 4.65 0.12
CA PHE A 45 -19.27 4.64 -1.32
C PHE A 45 -17.91 4.69 -2.01
N VAL A 46 -17.83 4.01 -3.14
CA VAL A 46 -16.63 3.89 -3.96
C VAL A 46 -16.91 4.45 -5.34
N VAL A 47 -16.00 5.31 -5.79
CA VAL A 47 -16.00 5.87 -7.15
C VAL A 47 -14.72 5.44 -7.83
N LYS A 48 -14.86 4.73 -8.95
CA LYS A 48 -13.78 4.39 -9.88
C LYS A 48 -13.93 5.28 -11.11
N ALA A 49 -12.87 5.94 -11.55
CA ALA A 49 -12.91 6.76 -12.75
C ALA A 49 -11.65 6.62 -13.61
N LYS A 50 -11.81 6.81 -14.91
CA LYS A 50 -10.76 6.91 -15.92
C LYS A 50 -10.69 8.33 -16.46
N PHE A 51 -9.49 8.83 -16.75
CA PHE A 51 -9.25 10.16 -17.31
C PHE A 51 -8.49 10.06 -18.61
N LEU A 52 -8.87 10.90 -19.57
CA LEU A 52 -8.14 11.13 -20.81
C LEU A 52 -7.89 12.63 -20.96
N CYS A 53 -6.62 13.03 -20.85
CA CYS A 53 -6.15 14.36 -21.22
C CYS A 53 -5.63 14.31 -22.65
N GLN A 54 -6.02 15.27 -23.50
CA GLN A 54 -5.57 15.30 -24.90
C GLN A 54 -4.22 16.00 -25.08
N HIS A 55 -3.89 16.98 -24.24
CA HIS A 55 -2.67 17.78 -24.35
C HIS A 55 -2.05 18.13 -22.97
N PRO A 56 -0.92 17.51 -22.58
CA PRO A 56 -0.32 16.33 -23.22
C PRO A 56 -1.25 15.12 -23.17
N GLN A 57 -1.06 14.15 -24.07
CA GLN A 57 -1.84 12.93 -24.07
C GLN A 57 -1.49 12.11 -22.82
N MET A 58 -2.41 12.08 -21.85
CA MET A 58 -2.24 11.38 -20.59
C MET A 58 -3.49 10.57 -20.28
N TYR A 59 -3.27 9.38 -19.75
CA TYR A 59 -4.31 8.48 -19.29
C TYR A 59 -4.24 8.42 -17.78
N GLY A 60 -5.39 8.39 -17.10
CA GLY A 60 -5.39 8.31 -15.65
C GLY A 60 -6.47 7.41 -15.09
N LEU A 61 -6.24 6.95 -13.86
CA LEU A 61 -7.21 6.26 -13.03
C LEU A 61 -7.37 7.03 -11.71
N MET A 62 -8.59 7.03 -11.18
CA MET A 62 -8.92 7.52 -9.84
C MET A 62 -9.75 6.48 -9.09
N LEU A 63 -9.41 6.30 -7.82
CA LEU A 63 -10.23 5.61 -6.85
C LEU A 63 -10.52 6.58 -5.70
N LEU A 64 -11.80 6.79 -5.40
CA LEU A 64 -12.25 7.46 -4.19
C LEU A 64 -13.08 6.47 -3.37
N MET A 65 -12.69 6.26 -2.13
CA MET A 65 -13.48 5.52 -1.14
C MET A 65 -13.82 6.49 -0.03
N ALA A 66 -15.09 6.72 0.24
CA ALA A 66 -15.52 7.75 1.16
C ALA A 66 -16.59 7.23 2.11
N HIS A 67 -16.34 7.45 3.39
CA HIS A 67 -17.26 7.27 4.49
C HIS A 67 -17.69 8.63 5.03
N VAL A 68 -18.99 8.89 5.00
CA VAL A 68 -19.56 10.14 5.55
C VAL A 68 -20.60 9.76 6.60
N PRO A 69 -20.18 9.56 7.87
CA PRO A 69 -21.08 9.12 8.94
C PRO A 69 -21.96 10.26 9.48
N ASN A 70 -21.46 11.51 9.49
CA ASN A 70 -22.23 12.69 9.89
C ASN A 70 -21.54 13.99 9.41
N VAL A 71 -22.29 15.10 9.29
CA VAL A 71 -21.75 16.40 8.85
C VAL A 71 -20.76 16.99 9.87
N SER A 72 -20.93 16.67 11.15
CA SER A 72 -20.12 17.23 12.26
C SER A 72 -18.74 16.58 12.44
N SER A 73 -18.54 15.33 12.01
CA SER A 73 -17.29 14.58 12.19
C SER A 73 -16.29 14.76 11.05
N GLY A 74 -16.70 15.41 9.96
CA GLY A 74 -15.95 15.47 8.71
C GLY A 74 -15.97 14.13 7.95
N PRO A 75 -15.69 14.16 6.64
CA PRO A 75 -15.65 12.95 5.82
C PRO A 75 -14.34 12.20 6.11
N THR A 76 -14.41 10.88 6.21
CA THR A 76 -13.23 10.03 6.16
C THR A 76 -13.15 9.44 4.76
N PHE A 77 -12.08 9.71 4.03
CA PHE A 77 -11.95 9.20 2.67
C PHE A 77 -10.52 8.85 2.31
N ARG A 78 -10.38 8.03 1.28
CA ARG A 78 -9.12 7.64 0.65
C ARG A 78 -9.23 7.94 -0.83
N LEU A 79 -8.33 8.79 -1.32
CA LEU A 79 -8.26 9.20 -2.72
C LEU A 79 -6.95 8.71 -3.32
N ARG A 80 -7.01 8.06 -4.48
CA ARG A 80 -5.84 7.60 -5.20
C ARG A 80 -5.90 8.00 -6.66
N PHE A 81 -4.82 8.60 -7.15
CA PHE A 81 -4.64 8.94 -8.56
C PHE A 81 -3.42 8.27 -9.18
N VAL A 82 -3.49 7.99 -10.47
CA VAL A 82 -2.30 7.78 -11.30
C VAL A 82 -2.53 8.37 -12.68
N PHE A 83 -1.53 9.06 -13.20
CA PHE A 83 -1.45 9.49 -14.59
C PHE A 83 -0.26 8.82 -15.26
N SER A 84 -0.46 8.37 -16.50
CA SER A 84 0.57 7.71 -17.30
C SER A 84 0.47 8.11 -18.77
N GLY A 85 1.61 8.07 -19.46
CA GLY A 85 1.66 8.13 -20.92
C GLY A 85 1.27 6.81 -21.60
N ASN A 86 1.12 5.72 -20.83
CA ASN A 86 0.78 4.40 -21.36
C ASN A 86 -0.75 4.28 -21.60
N PRO A 87 -1.21 4.08 -22.86
CA PRO A 87 -2.64 3.94 -23.17
C PRO A 87 -3.30 2.73 -22.52
N HIS A 88 -2.55 1.65 -22.23
CA HIS A 88 -3.09 0.47 -21.56
C HIS A 88 -3.68 0.76 -20.18
N LEU A 89 -3.24 1.84 -19.53
CA LEU A 89 -3.83 2.28 -18.28
C LEU A 89 -5.34 2.59 -18.44
N TYR A 90 -5.73 3.15 -19.59
CA TYR A 90 -7.13 3.50 -19.89
C TYR A 90 -7.99 2.28 -20.25
N GLU A 91 -7.37 1.14 -20.58
CA GLU A 91 -8.06 -0.11 -20.88
C GLU A 91 -8.49 -0.86 -19.61
N THR A 92 -7.92 -0.54 -18.44
CA THR A 92 -8.23 -1.14 -17.13
C THR A 92 -9.74 -1.24 -16.89
N ASP A 93 -10.31 -2.41 -16.69
CA ASP A 93 -11.77 -2.52 -16.56
C ASP A 93 -12.28 -1.74 -15.31
N LEU A 94 -13.33 -0.93 -15.51
CA LEU A 94 -13.98 -0.25 -14.39
C LEU A 94 -14.76 -1.25 -13.54
N GLY A 95 -15.21 -2.38 -14.11
CA GLY A 95 -15.96 -3.42 -13.41
C GLY A 95 -15.14 -4.27 -12.44
N LEU A 96 -13.82 -4.04 -12.35
CA LEU A 96 -12.97 -4.68 -11.34
C LEU A 96 -13.48 -4.38 -9.94
N ASP A 97 -13.28 -5.34 -9.04
CA ASP A 97 -13.36 -5.10 -7.61
C ASP A 97 -12.49 -3.88 -7.22
N TRP A 98 -12.88 -3.16 -6.18
CA TRP A 98 -12.23 -1.92 -5.76
C TRP A 98 -10.76 -2.15 -5.38
N TYR A 99 -10.44 -3.30 -4.78
CA TYR A 99 -9.10 -3.62 -4.32
C TYR A 99 -8.18 -3.96 -5.49
N ASP A 100 -8.64 -4.76 -6.45
CA ASP A 100 -7.92 -5.02 -7.71
C ASP A 100 -7.75 -3.75 -8.56
N PHE A 101 -8.76 -2.88 -8.58
CA PHE A 101 -8.67 -1.57 -9.23
C PHE A 101 -7.61 -0.69 -8.55
N GLU A 102 -7.54 -0.71 -7.22
CA GLU A 102 -6.48 0.00 -6.49
C GLU A 102 -5.09 -0.57 -6.77
N LYS A 103 -4.96 -1.91 -6.83
CA LYS A 103 -3.71 -2.57 -7.25
C LYS A 103 -3.28 -2.12 -8.64
N ALA A 104 -4.22 -1.95 -9.58
CA ALA A 104 -3.91 -1.44 -10.91
C ALA A 104 -3.32 -0.01 -10.85
N ILE A 105 -3.89 0.87 -10.01
CA ILE A 105 -3.36 2.22 -9.78
C ILE A 105 -1.91 2.16 -9.30
N TYR A 106 -1.63 1.35 -8.27
CA TYR A 106 -0.29 1.28 -7.73
C TYR A 106 0.71 0.62 -8.67
N ARG A 107 0.34 -0.45 -9.39
CA ARG A 107 1.19 -1.04 -10.44
C ARG A 107 1.55 -0.01 -11.50
N ALA A 108 0.59 0.82 -11.90
CA ALA A 108 0.84 1.90 -12.84
C ALA A 108 1.80 2.96 -12.27
N ARG A 109 1.72 3.28 -10.97
CA ARG A 109 2.67 4.21 -10.31
C ARG A 109 4.11 3.73 -10.32
N LEU A 110 4.34 2.42 -10.38
CA LEU A 110 5.67 1.82 -10.45
C LEU A 110 6.22 1.75 -11.89
N SER A 111 5.40 2.06 -12.89
CA SER A 111 5.82 2.02 -14.29
C SER A 111 6.66 3.23 -14.68
N GLU A 112 7.58 3.04 -15.63
CA GLU A 112 8.44 4.09 -16.18
C GLU A 112 7.65 5.20 -16.90
N TRP A 113 6.41 4.90 -17.30
CA TRP A 113 5.51 5.80 -18.00
C TRP A 113 4.65 6.64 -17.05
N CYS A 114 4.85 6.52 -15.73
CA CYS A 114 4.06 7.23 -14.73
C CYS A 114 4.50 8.68 -14.55
N TYR A 115 3.54 9.60 -14.56
CA TYR A 115 3.74 10.99 -14.14
C TYR A 115 3.52 11.10 -12.63
N VAL A 116 4.48 10.60 -11.85
CA VAL A 116 4.37 10.50 -10.37
C VAL A 116 4.07 11.86 -9.72
N ALA A 117 4.86 12.89 -10.05
CA ALA A 117 4.71 14.22 -9.48
C ALA A 117 3.33 14.84 -9.81
N VAL A 118 2.84 14.65 -11.04
CA VAL A 118 1.51 15.13 -11.46
C VAL A 118 0.42 14.39 -10.70
N SER A 119 0.53 13.06 -10.58
CA SER A 119 -0.42 12.23 -9.85
C SER A 119 -0.56 12.65 -8.40
N GLN A 120 0.57 12.88 -7.72
CA GLN A 120 0.59 13.33 -6.32
C GLN A 120 0.07 14.76 -6.15
N ALA A 121 0.40 15.67 -7.08
CA ALA A 121 -0.09 17.04 -7.03
C ALA A 121 -1.63 17.10 -7.18
N VAL A 122 -2.18 16.37 -8.15
CA VAL A 122 -3.64 16.27 -8.36
C VAL A 122 -4.31 15.62 -7.15
N GLU A 123 -3.76 14.53 -6.63
CA GLU A 123 -4.29 13.83 -5.45
C GLU A 123 -4.39 14.78 -4.27
N LYS A 124 -3.30 15.48 -3.93
CA LYS A 124 -3.28 16.44 -2.82
C LYS A 124 -4.27 17.59 -3.01
N GLU A 125 -4.31 18.18 -4.21
CA GLU A 125 -5.22 19.30 -4.49
C GLU A 125 -6.69 18.87 -4.35
N TRP A 126 -7.02 17.67 -4.82
CA TRP A 126 -8.38 17.15 -4.73
C TRP A 126 -8.73 16.72 -3.30
N GLU A 127 -7.79 16.15 -2.54
CA GLU A 127 -7.95 15.89 -1.11
C GLU A 127 -8.29 17.17 -0.34
N ASP A 128 -7.55 18.26 -0.58
CA ASP A 128 -7.79 19.56 0.07
C ASP A 128 -9.19 20.11 -0.29
N LYS A 129 -9.60 20.02 -1.56
CA LYS A 129 -10.92 20.47 -2.02
C LYS A 129 -12.07 19.64 -1.46
N ILE A 130 -11.95 18.32 -1.49
CA ILE A 130 -12.97 17.40 -0.95
C ILE A 130 -13.13 17.63 0.55
N THR A 131 -12.02 17.86 1.27
CA THR A 131 -12.05 18.18 2.70
C THR A 131 -12.74 19.52 2.97
N ALA A 132 -12.42 20.56 2.20
CA ALA A 132 -13.06 21.87 2.33
C ALA A 132 -14.56 21.83 1.97
N GLU A 133 -14.98 20.94 1.08
CA GLU A 133 -16.35 20.80 0.59
C GLU A 133 -17.06 19.54 1.13
N ALA A 134 -16.76 19.14 2.37
CA ALA A 134 -17.34 17.98 3.06
C ALA A 134 -18.86 17.83 2.88
N MET A 135 -19.60 18.94 2.91
CA MET A 135 -21.05 18.95 2.73
C MET A 135 -21.48 18.46 1.34
N ARG A 136 -20.73 18.82 0.29
CA ARG A 136 -21.00 18.36 -1.09
C ARG A 136 -20.74 16.87 -1.25
N LEU A 137 -19.75 16.31 -0.54
CA LEU A 137 -19.50 14.87 -0.55
C LEU A 137 -20.67 14.10 0.08
N ASN A 138 -21.30 14.65 1.12
CA ASN A 138 -22.53 14.07 1.69
C ASN A 138 -23.70 14.16 0.70
N THR A 139 -23.91 15.31 0.06
CA THR A 139 -24.95 15.47 -0.97
C THR A 139 -24.74 14.51 -2.15
N LEU A 140 -23.48 14.26 -2.54
CA LEU A 140 -23.14 13.28 -3.55
C LEU A 140 -23.54 11.87 -3.09
N LYS A 141 -23.15 11.46 -1.88
CA LYS A 141 -23.52 10.17 -1.29
C LYS A 141 -25.04 9.95 -1.32
N GLU A 142 -25.81 10.90 -0.83
CA GLU A 142 -27.28 10.84 -0.81
C GLU A 142 -27.86 10.72 -2.22
N SER A 143 -27.28 11.43 -3.18
CA SER A 143 -27.71 11.38 -4.59
C SER A 143 -27.41 10.03 -5.23
N LEU A 144 -26.24 9.46 -4.96
CA LEU A 144 -25.86 8.13 -5.44
C LEU A 144 -26.74 7.04 -4.83
N LEU A 145 -27.06 7.13 -3.53
CA LEU A 145 -28.00 6.24 -2.87
C LEU A 145 -29.41 6.33 -3.46
N ALA A 146 -29.82 7.52 -3.92
CA ALA A 146 -31.07 7.73 -4.64
C ALA A 146 -31.01 7.30 -6.13
N GLY A 147 -29.91 6.69 -6.58
CA GLY A 147 -29.74 6.23 -7.97
C GLY A 147 -29.42 7.32 -8.99
N ARG A 148 -29.12 8.55 -8.55
CA ARG A 148 -28.79 9.69 -9.42
C ARG A 148 -27.31 9.66 -9.81
N GLN A 149 -26.98 8.88 -10.83
CA GLN A 149 -25.60 8.75 -11.35
C GLN A 149 -25.07 10.04 -11.99
N ASP A 150 -25.96 10.89 -12.50
CA ASP A 150 -25.65 12.22 -13.04
C ASP A 150 -25.03 13.17 -12.00
N ALA A 151 -25.39 12.99 -10.73
CA ALA A 151 -24.82 13.77 -9.63
C ALA A 151 -23.29 13.58 -9.51
N LEU A 152 -22.78 12.39 -9.85
CA LEU A 152 -21.34 12.14 -9.86
C LEU A 152 -20.65 12.89 -10.98
N VAL A 153 -21.24 12.91 -12.19
CA VAL A 153 -20.69 13.66 -13.32
C VAL A 153 -20.59 15.14 -12.95
N ILE A 154 -21.68 15.73 -12.45
CA ILE A 154 -21.73 17.13 -12.03
C ILE A 154 -20.68 17.43 -10.96
N TRP A 155 -20.51 16.53 -9.99
CA TRP A 155 -19.53 16.69 -8.93
C TRP A 155 -18.09 16.61 -9.45
N LEU A 156 -17.78 15.64 -10.31
CA LEU A 156 -16.46 15.50 -10.93
C LEU A 156 -16.13 16.69 -11.85
N GLU A 157 -17.09 17.16 -12.65
CA GLU A 157 -16.93 18.37 -13.46
C GLU A 157 -16.67 19.59 -12.59
N GLY A 158 -17.37 19.71 -11.46
CA GLY A 158 -17.15 20.75 -10.47
C GLY A 158 -15.73 20.73 -9.88
N LEU A 159 -15.23 19.54 -9.51
CA LEU A 159 -13.86 19.39 -9.02
C LEU A 159 -12.81 19.72 -10.09
N VAL A 160 -13.02 19.23 -11.32
CA VAL A 160 -12.14 19.53 -12.46
C VAL A 160 -12.13 21.03 -12.76
N ALA A 161 -13.28 21.68 -12.80
CA ALA A 161 -13.40 23.11 -13.07
C ALA A 161 -12.79 23.98 -11.96
N ALA A 162 -12.90 23.54 -10.71
CA ALA A 162 -12.27 24.20 -9.59
C ALA A 162 -10.76 23.94 -9.51
N SER A 163 -10.23 22.97 -10.26
CA SER A 163 -8.86 22.50 -10.11
C SER A 163 -7.86 23.28 -10.97
N HIS A 164 -6.72 23.62 -10.37
CA HIS A 164 -5.65 24.38 -11.01
C HIS A 164 -4.67 23.47 -11.78
N CYS A 165 -4.76 22.15 -11.58
CA CYS A 165 -3.97 21.18 -12.32
C CYS A 165 -4.33 21.09 -13.81
N TRP A 166 -5.52 21.57 -14.22
CA TRP A 166 -6.03 21.38 -15.57
C TRP A 166 -6.00 22.68 -16.38
N ARG A 167 -5.20 22.69 -17.45
CA ARG A 167 -5.33 23.72 -18.49
C ARG A 167 -6.45 23.42 -19.47
N ILE A 168 -6.68 22.14 -19.74
CA ILE A 168 -7.79 21.61 -20.54
C ILE A 168 -8.47 20.53 -19.70
N PRO A 169 -9.80 20.60 -19.49
CA PRO A 169 -10.53 19.59 -18.72
C PRO A 169 -10.32 18.19 -19.29
N PRO A 170 -9.96 17.18 -18.48
CA PRO A 170 -9.93 15.79 -18.92
C PRO A 170 -11.33 15.29 -19.26
N LYS A 171 -11.42 14.39 -20.24
CA LYS A 171 -12.61 13.56 -20.44
C LYS A 171 -12.55 12.41 -19.45
N PHE A 172 -13.68 12.02 -18.86
CA PHE A 172 -13.70 10.91 -17.92
C PHE A 172 -14.87 9.95 -18.14
N VAL A 173 -14.66 8.70 -17.71
CA VAL A 173 -15.65 7.62 -17.62
C VAL A 173 -15.60 7.09 -16.19
N HIS A 174 -16.74 6.76 -15.58
CA HIS A 174 -16.80 6.40 -14.17
C HIS A 174 -17.74 5.24 -13.90
N GLU A 175 -17.54 4.61 -12.74
CA GLU A 175 -18.39 3.58 -12.16
C GLU A 175 -18.50 3.81 -10.65
N THR A 176 -19.66 3.52 -10.07
CA THR A 176 -19.91 3.65 -8.63
C THR A 176 -20.32 2.33 -8.00
N ALA A 177 -19.89 2.11 -6.77
CA ALA A 177 -20.31 1.01 -5.93
C ALA A 177 -20.57 1.51 -4.50
N ILE A 178 -21.46 0.84 -3.77
CA ILE A 178 -21.68 1.08 -2.34
C ILE A 178 -21.25 -0.19 -1.63
N LEU A 179 -20.28 -0.04 -0.73
CA LEU A 179 -19.73 -1.14 0.06
C LEU A 179 -20.20 -1.05 1.50
N SER A 180 -20.39 -2.21 2.10
CA SER A 180 -20.42 -2.34 3.55
C SER A 180 -19.01 -2.20 4.15
N LEU A 181 -18.94 -1.87 5.44
CA LEU A 181 -17.69 -1.78 6.17
C LEU A 181 -16.90 -3.11 6.18
N SER A 182 -17.61 -4.25 6.18
CA SER A 182 -16.98 -5.57 6.08
C SER A 182 -16.39 -5.83 4.70
N GLU A 183 -17.09 -5.50 3.61
CA GLU A 183 -16.54 -5.59 2.24
C GLU A 183 -15.35 -4.67 2.02
N TYR A 184 -15.33 -3.50 2.69
CA TYR A 184 -14.17 -2.60 2.69
C TYR A 184 -12.98 -3.19 3.48
N ARG A 185 -13.23 -3.81 4.64
CA ARG A 185 -12.18 -4.43 5.48
C ARG A 185 -11.68 -5.76 4.92
N GLN A 186 -12.53 -6.49 4.18
CA GLN A 186 -12.25 -7.78 3.57
C GLN A 186 -11.74 -7.62 2.12
N GLY A 187 -10.75 -6.74 1.89
CA GLY A 187 -9.83 -7.03 0.79
C GLY A 187 -9.34 -8.48 0.98
N PRO A 188 -9.37 -9.35 -0.05
CA PRO A 188 -9.32 -10.80 0.13
C PRO A 188 -8.16 -11.19 1.06
N MET A 189 -8.50 -11.69 2.26
CA MET A 189 -7.52 -12.24 3.20
C MET A 189 -7.26 -13.70 2.79
N PRO A 190 -6.08 -14.04 2.27
CA PRO A 190 -5.71 -15.44 2.17
C PRO A 190 -5.49 -15.99 3.59
N ALA A 191 -6.04 -17.19 3.84
CA ALA A 191 -5.93 -17.88 5.12
C ALA A 191 -4.45 -18.04 5.53
N VAL A 192 -4.06 -17.47 6.66
CA VAL A 192 -2.69 -17.55 7.18
C VAL A 192 -2.54 -18.83 7.99
N ASP A 193 -1.76 -19.78 7.47
CA ASP A 193 -1.30 -20.95 8.24
C ASP A 193 -0.10 -20.55 9.10
N SER A 194 -0.23 -20.74 10.41
CA SER A 194 0.66 -20.15 11.43
C SER A 194 1.74 -21.14 11.85
N THR A 195 2.85 -21.21 11.10
CA THR A 195 4.04 -21.93 11.58
C THR A 195 5.36 -21.17 11.42
N ARG A 196 5.90 -20.79 12.59
CA ARG A 196 7.32 -20.55 12.94
C ARG A 196 8.06 -19.38 12.25
N ILE A 197 7.83 -18.18 12.80
CA ILE A 197 8.78 -17.06 12.72
C ILE A 197 9.49 -16.96 14.09
N LEU A 198 10.82 -17.00 14.08
CA LEU A 198 11.65 -16.83 15.29
C LEU A 198 11.75 -15.32 15.57
N TRP A 199 11.05 -14.87 16.62
CA TRP A 199 11.08 -13.48 17.09
C TRP A 199 12.42 -13.18 17.79
N SER A 200 13.26 -12.32 17.21
CA SER A 200 14.35 -11.65 17.94
C SER A 200 13.97 -10.20 18.25
N ARG A 201 14.40 -9.75 19.43
CA ARG A 201 14.06 -8.50 20.12
C ARG A 201 13.90 -7.28 19.22
N ILE A 202 12.78 -6.59 19.43
CA ILE A 202 12.25 -5.47 18.67
C ILE A 202 12.56 -4.18 19.43
N GLU A 203 13.48 -3.35 18.94
CA GLU A 203 13.61 -1.94 19.33
C GLU A 203 13.72 -1.08 18.07
N ALA A 204 12.89 -0.03 18.01
CA ALA A 204 12.73 0.84 16.86
C ALA A 204 13.86 1.88 16.79
N ALA A 205 14.51 2.00 15.63
CA ALA A 205 15.43 3.10 15.34
C ALA A 205 14.78 4.11 14.38
N GLU A 206 14.35 5.26 14.91
CA GLU A 206 14.03 6.45 14.12
C GLU A 206 15.21 7.43 14.19
N ARG A 207 15.84 7.70 13.04
CA ARG A 207 16.58 8.95 12.75
C ARG A 207 16.78 9.07 11.25
N LEU A 208 15.88 9.77 10.57
CA LEU A 208 16.03 10.16 9.17
C LEU A 208 16.74 11.51 9.08
N ARG A 209 17.66 11.65 8.11
CA ARG A 209 18.28 12.93 7.73
C ARG A 209 17.24 13.77 6.98
N GLU A 210 17.28 15.09 7.20
CA GLU A 210 16.40 16.05 6.52
C GLU A 210 16.54 15.97 5.00
N GLY A 211 15.42 15.81 4.28
CA GLY A 211 15.32 16.11 2.84
C GLY A 211 14.79 15.00 1.93
N GLU A 212 14.82 13.72 2.33
CA GLU A 212 14.36 12.59 1.51
C GLU A 212 13.41 11.68 2.30
N ILE A 213 12.19 11.47 1.79
CA ILE A 213 11.20 10.57 2.39
C ILE A 213 11.56 9.14 2.00
N PHE A 214 12.29 8.45 2.88
CA PHE A 214 12.52 7.01 2.74
C PHE A 214 11.46 6.22 3.51
N LEU A 215 10.88 5.22 2.87
CA LEU A 215 10.09 4.23 3.58
C LEU A 215 11.01 3.11 4.06
N ASN A 216 11.15 3.03 5.39
CA ASN A 216 12.02 2.06 6.06
C ASN A 216 11.20 0.83 6.49
N LEU A 217 11.48 -0.30 5.85
CA LEU A 217 10.87 -1.59 6.14
C LEU A 217 11.71 -2.34 7.18
N ARG A 218 11.05 -3.02 8.11
CA ARG A 218 11.74 -3.97 8.98
C ARG A 218 12.07 -5.23 8.19
N ILE A 219 13.31 -5.68 8.27
CA ILE A 219 13.75 -6.89 7.58
C ILE A 219 14.29 -7.97 8.54
N ALA A 220 14.20 -9.23 8.13
CA ALA A 220 14.98 -10.33 8.69
C ALA A 220 15.82 -11.01 7.61
N LEU A 221 17.05 -11.38 7.93
CA LEU A 221 17.91 -12.15 7.02
C LEU A 221 17.52 -13.62 7.04
N LEU A 222 17.52 -14.25 5.86
CA LEU A 222 17.39 -15.70 5.78
C LEU A 222 18.67 -16.36 6.32
N SER A 223 18.55 -17.01 7.49
CA SER A 223 19.63 -17.79 8.08
C SER A 223 19.91 -19.05 7.25
N ALA A 224 21.19 -19.30 6.95
CA ALA A 224 21.63 -20.48 6.23
C ALA A 224 21.62 -21.71 7.16
N LEU A 225 20.46 -22.34 7.33
CA LEU A 225 20.35 -23.73 7.79
C LEU A 225 20.54 -24.70 6.60
N PRO A 226 21.02 -25.94 6.82
CA PRO A 226 21.52 -26.83 5.74
C PRO A 226 20.42 -27.23 4.73
N PRO A 227 20.80 -27.66 3.51
CA PRO A 227 20.39 -26.98 2.28
C PRO A 227 19.03 -27.46 1.74
N ARG A 228 18.21 -26.50 1.32
CA ARG A 228 17.21 -26.69 0.26
C ARG A 228 17.91 -26.64 -1.13
N PRO A 229 17.33 -27.26 -2.17
CA PRO A 229 17.98 -27.53 -3.45
C PRO A 229 18.50 -26.25 -4.16
N PRO A 230 19.46 -26.40 -5.08
CA PRO A 230 20.27 -25.30 -5.57
C PRO A 230 19.43 -24.26 -6.33
N MET A 231 19.51 -23.03 -5.86
CA MET A 231 19.17 -21.83 -6.64
C MET A 231 19.96 -21.81 -7.96
N VAL A 232 19.24 -21.70 -9.06
CA VAL A 232 19.83 -21.34 -10.36
C VAL A 232 19.71 -19.83 -10.52
N LEU A 233 20.80 -19.11 -10.28
CA LEU A 233 20.83 -17.65 -10.30
C LEU A 233 22.07 -17.13 -11.03
N GLY A 234 21.90 -16.70 -12.28
CA GLY A 234 22.95 -16.04 -13.05
C GLY A 234 24.31 -16.75 -13.03
N SER A 235 25.39 -16.04 -13.35
CA SER A 235 26.75 -16.61 -13.36
C SER A 235 27.45 -16.58 -11.99
N ALA A 236 26.79 -16.08 -10.94
CA ALA A 236 27.39 -15.88 -9.62
C ALA A 236 26.89 -16.94 -8.63
N ARG A 237 27.81 -17.72 -8.05
CA ARG A 237 27.47 -18.74 -7.06
C ARG A 237 27.15 -18.09 -5.71
N PRO A 238 26.04 -18.48 -5.05
CA PRO A 238 25.77 -18.04 -3.69
C PRO A 238 26.82 -18.61 -2.73
N VAL A 239 27.17 -17.83 -1.71
CA VAL A 239 28.13 -18.19 -0.66
C VAL A 239 27.50 -18.00 0.71
N ILE A 240 27.84 -18.89 1.66
CA ILE A 240 27.46 -18.73 3.05
C ILE A 240 28.55 -17.89 3.73
N VAL A 241 28.15 -16.76 4.32
CA VAL A 241 29.04 -15.81 5.01
C VAL A 241 28.45 -15.44 6.36
N SER A 242 29.28 -15.00 7.29
CA SER A 242 28.79 -14.35 8.51
C SER A 242 28.22 -12.98 8.17
N ALA A 243 27.23 -12.51 8.92
CA ALA A 243 26.66 -11.18 8.73
C ALA A 243 27.74 -10.09 8.89
N GLY A 244 28.71 -10.30 9.80
CA GLY A 244 29.94 -9.52 10.00
C GLY A 244 30.80 -9.31 8.76
N GLU A 245 30.72 -10.22 7.77
CA GLU A 245 31.52 -10.16 6.54
C GLU A 245 30.79 -9.52 5.36
N LEU A 246 29.50 -9.17 5.51
CA LEU A 246 28.71 -8.56 4.45
C LEU A 246 29.22 -7.17 4.09
N ARG A 247 29.10 -6.83 2.81
CA ARG A 247 29.54 -5.53 2.27
C ARG A 247 28.44 -4.90 1.43
N ALA A 248 28.51 -3.57 1.30
CA ALA A 248 27.69 -2.85 0.33
C ALA A 248 27.89 -3.43 -1.09
N GLY A 249 26.79 -3.68 -1.78
CA GLY A 249 26.76 -4.31 -3.11
C GLY A 249 26.61 -5.84 -3.11
N ASP A 250 26.77 -6.52 -1.98
CA ASP A 250 26.34 -7.92 -1.85
C ASP A 250 24.81 -8.00 -1.96
N VAL A 251 24.28 -9.11 -2.45
CA VAL A 251 22.83 -9.37 -2.50
C VAL A 251 22.50 -10.45 -1.47
N VAL A 252 21.52 -10.19 -0.62
CA VAL A 252 21.06 -11.11 0.43
C VAL A 252 19.58 -11.39 0.29
N GLN A 253 19.13 -12.50 0.88
CA GLN A 253 17.72 -12.82 0.98
C GLN A 253 17.15 -12.28 2.30
N VAL A 254 16.09 -11.49 2.20
CA VAL A 254 15.43 -10.81 3.32
C VAL A 254 13.93 -11.09 3.33
N TYR A 255 13.36 -11.25 4.51
CA TYR A 255 11.93 -11.18 4.74
C TYR A 255 11.55 -9.76 5.16
N VAL A 256 10.46 -9.24 4.61
CA VAL A 256 9.85 -8.00 5.13
C VAL A 256 8.94 -8.37 6.29
N LEU A 257 9.28 -7.93 7.50
CA LEU A 257 8.54 -8.20 8.74
C LEU A 257 7.58 -7.08 9.12
N GLU A 258 7.24 -6.22 8.17
CA GLU A 258 6.40 -5.06 8.41
C GLU A 258 4.93 -5.48 8.57
N THR A 259 4.29 -5.02 9.64
CA THR A 259 2.87 -5.33 9.94
C THR A 259 1.93 -4.23 9.49
N ARG A 260 2.44 -3.03 9.19
CA ARG A 260 1.65 -1.94 8.61
C ARG A 260 1.18 -2.34 7.20
N GLU A 261 -0.04 -1.94 6.84
CA GLU A 261 -0.62 -2.20 5.50
C GLU A 261 0.32 -1.79 4.36
N SER A 262 0.98 -0.63 4.50
CA SER A 262 1.95 -0.15 3.50
C SER A 262 3.14 -1.07 3.32
N GLY A 263 3.59 -1.74 4.37
CA GLY A 263 4.70 -2.68 4.29
C GLY A 263 4.30 -4.06 3.81
N LEU A 264 3.12 -4.55 4.20
CA LEU A 264 2.54 -5.78 3.64
C LEU A 264 2.32 -5.64 2.13
N TYR A 265 1.79 -4.49 1.72
CA TYR A 265 1.59 -4.14 0.32
C TYR A 265 2.92 -4.11 -0.47
N LEU A 266 3.96 -3.49 0.09
CA LEU A 266 5.28 -3.49 -0.55
C LEU A 266 5.94 -4.87 -0.56
N ALA A 267 5.77 -5.67 0.50
CA ALA A 267 6.21 -7.05 0.52
C ALA A 267 5.56 -7.86 -0.61
N GLU A 268 4.26 -7.69 -0.84
CA GLU A 268 3.54 -8.31 -1.97
C GLU A 268 4.12 -7.86 -3.33
N ILE A 269 4.33 -6.55 -3.53
CA ILE A 269 4.92 -6.02 -4.77
C ILE A 269 6.30 -6.64 -5.05
N PHE A 270 7.14 -6.74 -4.03
CA PHE A 270 8.49 -7.27 -4.17
C PHE A 270 8.52 -8.81 -4.20
N GLY A 271 7.36 -9.47 -4.18
CA GLY A 271 7.25 -10.93 -4.18
C GLY A 271 7.64 -11.59 -2.86
N GLY A 272 7.73 -10.83 -1.77
CA GLY A 272 8.00 -11.31 -0.42
C GLY A 272 6.75 -11.71 0.36
N TYR A 273 5.58 -11.57 -0.24
CA TYR A 273 4.32 -12.04 0.31
C TYR A 273 3.50 -12.70 -0.79
N SER A 274 2.99 -13.90 -0.51
CA SER A 274 2.17 -14.70 -1.44
C SER A 274 1.04 -15.42 -0.67
N GLU A 275 0.15 -16.10 -1.38
CA GLU A 275 -0.87 -16.98 -0.78
C GLU A 275 -0.27 -18.08 0.12
N HIS A 276 1.01 -18.42 -0.07
CA HIS A 276 1.74 -19.37 0.76
C HIS A 276 2.49 -18.74 1.95
N GLY A 277 2.25 -17.45 2.22
CA GLY A 277 2.87 -16.68 3.29
C GLY A 277 4.11 -15.91 2.85
N LEU A 278 4.98 -15.63 3.82
CA LEU A 278 6.20 -14.84 3.61
C LEU A 278 7.21 -15.58 2.72
N ALA A 279 7.66 -14.91 1.68
CA ALA A 279 8.71 -15.36 0.79
C ALA A 279 9.96 -14.46 0.97
N PRO A 280 11.18 -15.01 0.88
CA PRO A 280 12.38 -14.20 0.92
C PRO A 280 12.54 -13.43 -0.39
N ILE A 281 12.88 -12.14 -0.29
CA ILE A 281 13.18 -11.24 -1.40
C ILE A 281 14.68 -11.05 -1.50
N GLU A 282 15.22 -11.04 -2.71
CA GLU A 282 16.61 -10.65 -2.94
C GLU A 282 16.76 -9.13 -2.91
N ALA A 283 17.60 -8.63 -2.02
CA ALA A 283 17.86 -7.20 -1.89
C ALA A 283 19.36 -6.91 -1.84
N PRO A 284 19.87 -5.96 -2.65
CA PRO A 284 21.24 -5.48 -2.52
C PRO A 284 21.43 -4.73 -1.21
N ILE A 285 22.54 -5.01 -0.53
CA ILE A 285 23.00 -4.27 0.64
C ILE A 285 23.45 -2.89 0.18
N GLU A 286 22.83 -1.86 0.74
CA GLU A 286 23.20 -0.47 0.54
C GLU A 286 24.32 -0.07 1.48
N SER A 287 24.18 -0.37 2.77
CA SER A 287 25.18 -0.06 3.79
C SER A 287 25.17 -1.07 4.93
N VAL A 288 26.31 -1.14 5.61
CA VAL A 288 26.55 -1.98 6.78
C VAL A 288 27.22 -1.11 7.84
N TRP A 289 26.77 -1.20 9.09
CA TRP A 289 27.37 -0.50 10.22
C TRP A 289 27.47 -1.43 11.44
N GLN A 290 28.37 -1.11 12.36
CA GLN A 290 28.56 -1.88 13.58
C GLN A 290 27.90 -1.19 14.77
N GLU A 291 27.18 -1.96 15.59
CA GLU A 291 26.46 -1.50 16.76
C GLU A 291 26.76 -2.46 17.93
N GLY A 292 27.92 -2.27 18.56
CA GLY A 292 28.45 -3.19 19.56
C GLY A 292 28.80 -4.56 18.95
N ASP A 293 28.19 -5.62 19.49
CA ASP A 293 28.33 -7.00 19.01
C ASP A 293 27.37 -7.32 17.84
N LEU A 294 26.47 -6.39 17.53
CA LEU A 294 25.51 -6.49 16.44
C LEU A 294 26.02 -5.77 15.18
N ILE A 295 25.54 -6.24 14.04
CA ILE A 295 25.71 -5.60 12.75
C ILE A 295 24.38 -5.05 12.25
N GLY A 296 24.34 -3.76 11.96
CA GLY A 296 23.23 -3.13 11.29
C GLY A 296 23.40 -3.21 9.78
N ILE A 297 22.33 -3.64 9.10
CA ILE A 297 22.33 -3.83 7.65
C ILE A 297 21.15 -3.05 7.09
N ARG A 298 21.44 -2.24 6.07
CA ARG A 298 20.44 -1.57 5.23
C ARG A 298 20.48 -2.20 3.84
N VAL A 299 19.33 -2.65 3.37
CA VAL A 299 19.12 -3.12 2.01
C VAL A 299 18.23 -2.16 1.23
N ARG A 300 18.28 -2.21 -0.09
CA ARG A 300 17.48 -1.35 -0.96
C ARG A 300 16.60 -2.18 -1.89
N PHE A 301 15.29 -1.99 -1.80
CA PHE A 301 14.33 -2.66 -2.67
C PHE A 301 14.02 -1.85 -3.93
N GLY A 302 14.08 -0.51 -3.85
CA GLY A 302 13.78 0.37 -4.97
C GLY A 302 14.13 1.83 -4.71
N TYR A 303 13.68 2.73 -5.59
CA TYR A 303 13.81 4.17 -5.39
C TYR A 303 12.98 4.59 -4.15
N ALA A 304 13.65 5.12 -3.12
CA ALA A 304 13.07 5.50 -1.83
C ALA A 304 12.53 4.38 -0.90
N VAL A 305 12.74 3.10 -1.22
CA VAL A 305 12.35 1.98 -0.35
C VAL A 305 13.58 1.22 0.14
N VAL A 306 13.82 1.30 1.44
CA VAL A 306 14.94 0.63 2.12
C VAL A 306 14.41 -0.30 3.20
N GLY A 307 15.18 -1.34 3.52
CA GLY A 307 14.93 -2.21 4.65
C GLY A 307 16.09 -2.16 5.62
N GLU A 308 15.81 -2.09 6.92
CA GLU A 308 16.82 -2.11 7.96
C GLU A 308 16.57 -3.18 9.02
N GLY A 309 17.66 -3.71 9.55
CA GLY A 309 17.65 -4.63 10.68
C GLY A 309 19.02 -4.73 11.34
N THR A 310 19.05 -5.12 12.61
CA THR A 310 20.27 -5.41 13.37
C THR A 310 20.34 -6.91 13.66
N PHE A 311 21.52 -7.50 13.47
CA PHE A 311 21.73 -8.94 13.49
C PHE A 311 22.98 -9.30 14.29
N PRO A 312 23.08 -10.51 14.88
CA PRO A 312 24.33 -11.02 15.41
C PRO A 312 25.40 -11.07 14.33
N SER A 313 26.62 -10.59 14.63
CA SER A 313 27.73 -10.55 13.66
C SER A 313 28.15 -11.94 13.15
N ASP A 314 27.90 -12.99 13.93
CA ASP A 314 28.18 -14.39 13.60
C ASP A 314 27.03 -15.11 12.87
N LEU A 315 25.87 -14.44 12.67
CA LEU A 315 24.73 -15.01 11.95
C LEU A 315 25.15 -15.43 10.53
N ARG A 316 24.96 -16.71 10.19
CA ARG A 316 25.28 -17.22 8.85
C ARG A 316 24.14 -16.94 7.87
N VAL A 317 24.47 -16.28 6.77
CA VAL A 317 23.49 -15.87 5.75
C VAL A 317 23.94 -16.30 4.36
N LEU A 318 22.97 -16.50 3.47
CA LEU A 318 23.23 -16.73 2.06
C LEU A 318 23.40 -15.38 1.36
N ALA A 319 24.57 -15.16 0.75
CA ALA A 319 24.88 -13.95 0.02
C ALA A 319 25.38 -14.26 -1.40
N ILE A 320 25.00 -13.42 -2.36
CA ILE A 320 25.58 -13.40 -3.70
C ILE A 320 26.54 -12.23 -3.76
N ARG A 321 27.84 -12.54 -3.73
CA ARG A 321 28.89 -11.53 -3.88
C ARG A 321 28.97 -11.09 -5.33
N ARG A 322 28.56 -9.85 -5.62
CA ARG A 322 28.88 -9.26 -6.93
C ARG A 322 30.39 -9.11 -7.00
N LYS A 323 31.01 -9.71 -8.02
CA LYS A 323 32.40 -9.38 -8.37
C LYS A 323 32.41 -7.89 -8.64
N VAL A 324 33.02 -7.11 -7.75
CA VAL A 324 33.36 -5.71 -8.03
C VAL A 324 34.07 -5.75 -9.38
N ALA A 325 33.43 -5.19 -10.41
CA ALA A 325 34.04 -5.13 -11.72
C ALA A 325 35.39 -4.44 -11.49
N LYS A 326 36.50 -5.13 -11.81
CA LYS A 326 37.81 -4.50 -11.77
C LYS A 326 37.65 -3.16 -12.51
N PRO A 327 38.06 -2.03 -11.93
CA PRO A 327 37.97 -0.75 -12.63
C PRO A 327 38.59 -0.96 -14.00
N SER A 328 37.86 -0.57 -15.06
CA SER A 328 38.31 -0.78 -16.43
C SER A 328 39.74 -0.26 -16.55
N LEU A 329 40.58 -0.91 -17.36
CA LEU A 329 41.95 -0.47 -17.61
C LEU A 329 42.01 1.03 -17.96
N PHE A 330 40.99 1.54 -18.66
CA PHE A 330 40.79 2.97 -18.92
C PHE A 330 40.67 3.83 -17.65
N LYS A 331 39.91 3.42 -16.63
CA LYS A 331 39.83 4.15 -15.34
C LYS A 331 41.13 4.09 -14.53
N ARG A 332 42.01 3.11 -14.78
CA ARG A 332 43.35 3.07 -14.17
C ARG A 332 44.36 3.97 -14.90
N ILE A 333 44.15 4.22 -16.19
CA ILE A 333 45.03 5.08 -17.01
C ILE A 333 44.65 6.56 -16.88
N LEU A 334 43.37 6.88 -16.60
CA LEU A 334 42.85 8.25 -16.51
C LEU A 334 42.84 8.88 -15.10
N ASN A 335 43.33 8.19 -14.07
CA ASN A 335 43.64 8.83 -12.77
C ASN A 335 45.06 9.42 -12.81
N TRP A 336 45.20 10.49 -13.62
CA TRP A 336 46.26 11.50 -13.52
C TRP A 336 45.65 12.81 -13.07
#